data_AF-A0A183C9X5-F1
#
_entry.id   AF-A0A183C9X5-F1
#
_cell.length_a   1.000
_cell.length_b   1.000
_cell.length_c   1.000
_cell.angle_alpha   90.00
_cell.angle_beta   90.00
_cell.angle_gamma   90.00
#
_symmetry.space_group_name_H-M   'P 1'
#
loop_
_entity.id
_entity.type
_entity.pdbx_description
1 polymer ?
#
loop_
_entity_poly.entity_id
_entity_poly.type
_entity_poly.pdbx_seq_one_letter_code
_entity_poly.pdbx_strand_id
1 'polypeptide(L)'
;MSSSGHAQTSNSSAIRALQMELRSLQSQPVEGFTVTCDDDNMFKWTVGIFGPPGTLYQGGYFKAHLKFPTNYPYSPPTMRFIHSVWHPNVYENGDTCISILHPPVDDPHSGERWNPTQSVRTVLLSVISLLNEPNTSSPANVDASVMYRKYKDYGDQEYATVIRKQVDKSKEEARKDNVVVPETIDEYVVKAKPKLGNESNDVIDLDEDYYDYEDDDTDEEGDYGGDDEEDSGQGDDES
;
A
#
# COMPACT_ATOMS: atom_id res chain seq x y z
N MET A 1 44.75 -5.99 1.45
CA MET A 1 43.63 -6.93 1.57
C MET A 1 42.35 -6.11 1.56
N SER A 2 41.73 -6.05 0.38
CA SER A 2 40.50 -5.33 0.12
C SER A 2 39.31 -6.04 0.77
N SER A 3 38.41 -5.28 1.38
CA SER A 3 36.97 -5.49 1.16
C SER A 3 36.21 -4.21 1.52
N SER A 4 35.99 -3.39 0.50
CA SER A 4 34.90 -2.42 0.43
C SER A 4 33.89 -2.98 -0.55
N GLY A 5 32.60 -2.87 -0.23
CA GLY A 5 31.54 -3.00 -1.22
C GLY A 5 30.34 -3.78 -0.74
N HIS A 6 29.45 -3.14 0.02
CA HIS A 6 28.01 -3.44 0.03
C HIS A 6 27.26 -2.11 0.15
N ALA A 7 27.21 -1.35 -0.95
CA ALA A 7 26.27 -0.27 -1.13
C ALA A 7 25.97 -0.14 -2.63
N GLN A 8 24.68 0.04 -2.95
CA GLN A 8 24.13 0.44 -4.26
C GLN A 8 23.70 -0.68 -5.23
N THR A 9 22.65 -1.42 -4.88
CA THR A 9 21.75 -2.08 -5.87
C THR A 9 20.24 -1.92 -5.53
N SER A 10 19.88 -1.21 -4.46
CA SER A 10 18.51 -1.23 -3.89
C SER A 10 17.46 -0.34 -4.56
N ASN A 11 17.86 0.70 -5.32
CA ASN A 11 16.90 1.68 -5.83
C ASN A 11 16.15 1.21 -7.07
N SER A 12 16.75 0.37 -7.92
CA SER A 12 16.14 -0.06 -9.19
C SER A 12 14.95 -1.00 -8.97
N SER A 13 15.03 -1.91 -8.00
CA SER A 13 13.93 -2.81 -7.65
C SER A 13 12.75 -2.08 -7.02
N ALA A 14 13.02 -1.15 -6.09
CA ALA A 14 11.98 -0.32 -5.47
C ALA A 14 11.25 0.56 -6.50
N ILE A 15 11.99 1.19 -7.44
CA ILE A 15 11.39 1.96 -8.54
C ILE A 15 10.50 1.06 -9.41
N ARG A 16 10.96 -0.15 -9.78
CA ARG A 16 10.17 -1.09 -10.58
C ARG A 16 8.89 -1.50 -9.85
N ALA A 17 8.96 -1.80 -8.54
CA ALA A 17 7.80 -2.11 -7.73
C ALA A 17 6.78 -0.96 -7.70
N LEU A 18 7.24 0.26 -7.45
CA LEU A 18 6.39 1.46 -7.42
C LEU A 18 5.75 1.76 -8.79
N GLN A 19 6.48 1.55 -9.89
CA GLN A 19 5.93 1.69 -11.23
C GLN A 19 4.81 0.68 -11.51
N MET A 20 4.96 -0.56 -11.05
CA MET A 20 3.90 -1.58 -11.19
C MET A 20 2.67 -1.23 -10.35
N GLU A 21 2.86 -0.77 -9.11
CA GLU A 21 1.79 -0.28 -8.23
C GLU A 21 1.04 0.89 -8.85
N LEU A 22 1.76 1.88 -9.39
CA LEU A 22 1.17 3.06 -10.01
C LEU A 22 0.33 2.67 -11.24
N ARG A 23 0.86 1.79 -12.11
CA ARG A 23 0.11 1.29 -13.27
C ARG A 23 -1.14 0.52 -12.83
N SER A 24 -1.05 -0.31 -11.79
CA SER A 24 -2.20 -1.04 -11.24
C SER A 24 -3.29 -0.10 -10.71
N LEU A 25 -2.91 0.96 -10.00
CA LEU A 25 -3.85 1.96 -9.50
C LEU A 25 -4.45 2.84 -10.62
N GLN A 26 -3.71 3.07 -11.71
CA GLN A 26 -4.22 3.80 -12.87
C GLN A 26 -5.17 2.96 -13.72
N SER A 27 -4.88 1.67 -13.91
CA SER A 27 -5.74 0.75 -14.66
C SER A 27 -6.99 0.36 -13.87
N GLN A 28 -6.87 0.24 -12.55
CA GLN A 28 -7.97 -0.06 -11.63
C GLN A 28 -7.95 0.92 -10.45
N PRO A 29 -8.56 2.12 -10.58
CA PRO A 29 -8.62 3.07 -9.49
C PRO A 29 -9.28 2.49 -8.24
N VAL A 30 -8.86 2.95 -7.05
CA VAL A 30 -9.54 2.64 -5.79
C VAL A 30 -10.67 3.66 -5.61
N GLU A 31 -11.87 3.16 -5.31
CA GLU A 31 -13.04 4.01 -5.03
C GLU A 31 -12.72 5.03 -3.93
N GLY A 32 -13.09 6.28 -4.16
CA GLY A 32 -12.83 7.35 -3.22
C GLY A 32 -11.39 7.88 -3.21
N PHE A 33 -10.50 7.41 -4.09
CA PHE A 33 -9.12 7.89 -4.15
C PHE A 33 -8.72 8.41 -5.52
N THR A 34 -7.82 9.39 -5.52
CA THR A 34 -7.03 9.82 -6.68
C THR A 34 -5.57 9.70 -6.31
N VAL A 35 -4.75 9.18 -7.21
CA VAL A 35 -3.32 8.97 -6.96
C VAL A 35 -2.53 9.64 -8.06
N THR A 36 -1.58 10.48 -7.66
CA THR A 36 -0.66 11.20 -8.55
C THR A 36 0.76 11.01 -8.04
N CYS A 37 1.67 10.63 -8.93
CA CYS A 37 3.10 10.57 -8.62
C CYS A 37 3.72 11.96 -8.84
N ASP A 38 4.70 12.33 -8.01
CA ASP A 38 5.53 13.52 -8.26
C ASP A 38 6.41 13.27 -9.50
N ASP A 39 6.44 14.21 -10.44
CA ASP A 39 7.12 14.07 -11.74
C ASP A 39 8.63 13.86 -11.57
N ASP A 40 9.21 14.48 -10.53
CA ASP A 40 10.65 14.44 -10.24
C ASP A 40 11.03 13.30 -9.29
N ASN A 41 10.05 12.67 -8.62
CA ASN A 41 10.33 11.72 -7.54
C ASN A 41 9.29 10.60 -7.41
N MET A 42 9.62 9.43 -7.97
CA MET A 42 8.80 8.20 -7.87
C MET A 42 8.51 7.75 -6.43
N PHE A 43 9.29 8.18 -5.43
CA PHE A 43 9.11 7.82 -4.02
C PHE A 43 8.16 8.77 -3.27
N LYS A 44 7.53 9.73 -3.95
CA LYS A 44 6.59 10.67 -3.32
C LYS A 44 5.33 10.78 -4.15
N TRP A 45 4.22 10.35 -3.58
CA TRP A 45 2.91 10.41 -4.24
C TRP A 45 1.99 11.35 -3.48
N THR A 46 1.07 11.99 -4.20
CA THR A 46 -0.04 12.75 -3.64
C THR A 46 -1.32 11.99 -3.87
N VAL A 47 -2.04 11.74 -2.78
CA VAL A 47 -3.30 11.01 -2.75
C VAL A 47 -4.41 11.97 -2.36
N GLY A 48 -5.42 12.10 -3.21
CA GLY A 48 -6.68 12.75 -2.88
C GLY A 48 -7.69 11.72 -2.37
N ILE A 49 -8.39 12.03 -1.29
CA ILE A 49 -9.28 11.13 -0.55
C ILE A 49 -10.66 11.78 -0.47
N PHE A 50 -11.66 11.14 -1.07
CA PHE A 50 -13.04 11.58 -1.02
C PHE A 50 -13.76 10.90 0.14
N GLY A 51 -14.42 11.70 0.97
CA GLY A 51 -15.19 11.18 2.08
C GLY A 51 -16.40 10.36 1.60
N PRO A 52 -16.58 9.12 2.09
CA PRO A 52 -17.64 8.24 1.60
C PRO A 52 -19.04 8.79 1.93
N PRO A 53 -20.05 8.57 1.05
CA PRO A 53 -21.44 8.88 1.35
C PRO A 53 -21.95 8.13 2.59
N GLY A 54 -22.84 8.76 3.36
CA GLY A 54 -23.38 8.17 4.59
C GLY A 54 -22.46 8.25 5.81
N THR A 55 -21.30 8.91 5.69
CA THR A 55 -20.33 9.11 6.78
C THR A 55 -20.26 10.58 7.20
N LEU A 56 -19.63 10.87 8.34
CA LEU A 56 -19.37 12.26 8.75
C LEU A 56 -18.47 13.02 7.75
N TYR A 57 -17.74 12.30 6.90
CA TYR A 57 -16.82 12.85 5.91
C TYR A 57 -17.47 13.09 4.54
N GLN A 58 -18.74 12.72 4.34
CA GLN A 58 -19.42 12.83 3.05
C GLN A 58 -19.22 14.20 2.40
N GLY A 59 -18.80 14.19 1.13
CA GLY A 59 -18.51 15.41 0.36
C GLY A 59 -17.21 16.12 0.77
N GLY A 60 -16.38 15.50 1.61
CA GLY A 60 -15.04 15.99 1.94
C GLY A 60 -13.99 15.62 0.89
N TYR A 61 -12.97 16.46 0.77
CA TYR A 61 -11.81 16.23 -0.09
C TYR A 61 -10.51 16.47 0.68
N PHE A 62 -9.85 15.38 1.07
CA PHE A 62 -8.59 15.43 1.81
C PHE A 62 -7.43 15.10 0.89
N LYS A 63 -6.25 15.64 1.20
CA LYS A 63 -5.02 15.31 0.49
C LYS A 63 -3.97 14.80 1.47
N ALA A 64 -3.22 13.81 1.05
CA ALA A 64 -2.11 13.26 1.80
C ALA A 64 -0.92 12.96 0.89
N HIS A 65 0.28 13.02 1.46
CA HIS A 65 1.48 12.51 0.82
C HIS A 65 1.76 11.09 1.29
N LEU A 66 2.04 10.20 0.35
CA LEU A 66 2.69 8.93 0.58
C LEU A 66 4.17 9.08 0.24
N LYS A 67 5.04 8.75 1.20
CA LYS A 67 6.49 8.74 1.00
C LYS A 67 7.01 7.33 1.15
N PHE A 68 7.63 6.81 0.10
CA PHE A 68 8.17 5.46 0.05
C PHE A 68 9.63 5.43 0.47
N PRO A 69 10.07 4.40 1.20
CA PRO A 69 11.49 4.22 1.49
C PRO A 69 12.22 3.64 0.27
N THR A 70 13.54 3.78 0.24
CA THR A 70 14.39 3.28 -0.86
C THR A 70 14.45 1.76 -0.96
N ASN A 71 13.99 1.06 0.07
CA ASN A 71 13.90 -0.41 0.12
C ASN A 71 12.44 -0.90 0.05
N TYR A 72 11.49 -0.11 -0.48
CA TYR A 72 10.13 -0.57 -0.73
C TYR A 72 10.13 -1.84 -1.63
N PRO A 73 9.30 -2.87 -1.36
CA PRO A 73 8.25 -2.96 -0.33
C PRO A 73 8.70 -3.57 1.01
N TYR A 74 10.00 -3.73 1.27
CA TYR A 74 10.48 -4.34 2.52
C TYR A 74 10.23 -3.48 3.76
N SER A 75 10.12 -2.16 3.59
CA SER A 75 9.71 -1.23 4.64
C SER A 75 8.46 -0.44 4.23
N PRO A 76 7.60 -0.08 5.18
CA PRO A 76 6.35 0.61 4.89
C PRO A 76 6.59 2.03 4.36
N PRO A 77 5.68 2.55 3.53
CA PRO A 77 5.62 3.99 3.29
C PRO A 77 5.18 4.73 4.55
N THR A 78 5.38 6.05 4.56
CA THR A 78 4.71 6.93 5.53
C THR A 78 3.58 7.69 4.84
N MET A 79 2.51 7.95 5.59
CA MET A 79 1.39 8.76 5.12
C MET A 79 1.21 9.99 5.99
N ARG A 80 1.12 11.16 5.35
CA ARG A 80 0.90 12.44 6.04
C ARG A 80 -0.16 13.26 5.34
N PHE A 81 -1.20 13.66 6.05
CA PHE A 81 -2.17 14.63 5.54
C PHE A 81 -1.50 15.99 5.30
N ILE A 82 -1.79 16.60 4.16
CA ILE A 82 -1.24 17.92 3.77
C ILE A 82 -1.87 19.01 4.64
N HIS A 83 -3.17 18.89 4.90
CA HIS A 83 -3.92 19.80 5.75
C HIS A 83 -4.13 19.18 7.13
N SER A 84 -4.28 20.01 8.14
CA SER A 84 -4.64 19.55 9.50
C SER A 84 -5.98 18.82 9.46
N VAL A 85 -5.97 17.57 9.93
CA VAL A 85 -7.15 16.70 10.04
C VAL A 85 -7.37 16.36 11.51
N TRP A 86 -8.53 16.72 12.04
CA TRP A 86 -8.97 16.35 13.38
C TRP A 86 -9.50 14.92 13.35
N HIS A 87 -8.69 13.97 13.84
CA HIS A 87 -9.01 12.55 13.82
C HIS A 87 -8.28 11.80 14.94
N PRO A 88 -8.90 10.79 15.60
CA PRO A 88 -8.26 10.02 16.68
C PRO A 88 -6.91 9.40 16.30
N ASN A 89 -6.71 9.05 15.03
CA ASN A 89 -5.51 8.38 14.52
C ASN A 89 -4.63 9.25 13.60
N VAL A 90 -4.80 10.58 13.62
CA VAL A 90 -3.93 11.51 12.90
C VAL A 90 -3.26 12.44 13.92
N TYR A 91 -1.93 12.54 13.85
CA TYR A 91 -1.15 13.45 14.68
C TYR A 91 -1.35 14.91 14.23
N GLU A 92 -1.01 15.87 15.10
CA GLU A 92 -1.10 17.30 14.77
C GLU A 92 -0.26 17.71 13.54
N ASN A 93 0.84 17.00 13.31
CA ASN A 93 1.71 17.20 12.15
C ASN A 93 1.17 16.55 10.85
N GLY A 94 0.01 15.89 10.92
CA GLY A 94 -0.66 15.21 9.83
C GLY A 94 -0.25 13.74 9.64
N ASP A 95 0.72 13.21 10.38
CA ASP A 95 1.12 11.81 10.26
C ASP A 95 -0.04 10.88 10.66
N THR A 96 -0.30 9.85 9.85
CA THR A 96 -1.36 8.87 10.10
C THR A 96 -0.81 7.68 10.86
N CYS A 97 -1.42 7.35 12.00
CA CYS A 97 -1.08 6.19 12.80
C CYS A 97 -2.02 5.02 12.48
N ILE A 98 -1.54 4.04 11.73
CA ILE A 98 -2.28 2.82 11.39
C ILE A 98 -1.32 1.63 11.38
N SER A 99 -1.77 0.47 11.88
CA SER A 99 -0.93 -0.72 12.07
C SER A 99 -0.22 -1.18 10.79
N ILE A 100 -0.89 -1.09 9.64
CA ILE A 100 -0.32 -1.47 8.33
C ILE A 100 0.89 -0.62 7.94
N LEU A 101 1.04 0.60 8.46
CA LEU A 101 2.22 1.44 8.19
C LEU A 101 3.35 1.24 9.21
N HIS A 102 3.20 0.31 10.15
CA HIS A 102 4.24 -0.03 11.12
C HIS A 102 4.99 -1.30 10.69
N PRO A 103 6.32 -1.33 10.88
CA PRO A 103 7.11 -2.53 10.67
C PRO A 103 6.53 -3.74 11.43
N PRO A 104 6.80 -4.97 10.95
CA PRO A 104 6.45 -6.17 11.68
C PRO A 104 7.17 -6.15 13.04
N VAL A 105 6.48 -6.64 14.06
CA VAL A 105 7.07 -7.00 15.35
C VAL A 105 7.18 -8.53 15.32
N ASP A 106 8.10 -9.13 16.07
CA ASP A 106 8.34 -10.59 16.13
C ASP A 106 7.15 -11.40 16.70
N ASP A 107 5.92 -10.90 16.59
CA ASP A 107 4.68 -11.58 16.90
C ASP A 107 4.05 -12.16 15.61
N PRO A 108 4.04 -13.49 15.46
CA PRO A 108 3.47 -14.19 14.31
C PRO A 108 1.98 -13.95 14.07
N HIS A 109 1.24 -13.37 15.03
CA HIS A 109 -0.21 -13.10 14.90
C HIS A 109 -0.54 -11.68 14.43
N SER A 110 0.46 -10.81 14.24
CA SER A 110 0.26 -9.42 13.82
C SER A 110 0.05 -9.28 12.29
N GLY A 111 -0.96 -9.97 11.73
CA GLY A 111 -1.32 -9.89 10.31
C GLY A 111 -1.72 -8.48 9.82
N GLU A 112 -2.01 -7.57 10.75
CA GLU A 112 -2.33 -6.17 10.45
C GLU A 112 -1.10 -5.27 10.21
N ARG A 113 0.12 -5.75 10.46
CA ARG A 113 1.36 -4.97 10.30
C ARG A 113 1.88 -5.01 8.86
N TRP A 114 2.79 -4.07 8.55
CA TRP A 114 3.44 -4.05 7.25
C TRP A 114 4.19 -5.36 7.02
N ASN A 115 4.04 -5.90 5.81
CA ASN A 115 4.88 -6.95 5.29
C ASN A 115 5.01 -6.76 3.76
N PRO A 116 6.00 -7.34 3.09
CA PRO A 116 6.26 -7.10 1.66
C PRO A 116 5.15 -7.54 0.69
N THR A 117 4.12 -8.24 1.17
CA THR A 117 2.94 -8.60 0.35
C THR A 117 1.84 -7.53 0.39
N GLN A 118 1.95 -6.54 1.29
CA GLN A 118 1.09 -5.37 1.31
C GLN A 118 1.39 -4.47 0.11
N SER A 119 0.37 -3.75 -0.34
CA SER A 119 0.43 -2.88 -1.51
C SER A 119 -0.06 -1.48 -1.19
N VAL A 120 0.14 -0.52 -2.10
CA VAL A 120 -0.43 0.82 -1.93
C VAL A 120 -1.96 0.73 -1.87
N ARG A 121 -2.58 -0.15 -2.67
CA ARG A 121 -4.02 -0.39 -2.63
C ARG A 121 -4.50 -0.80 -1.23
N THR A 122 -3.83 -1.76 -0.59
CA THR A 122 -4.26 -2.21 0.74
C THR A 122 -4.13 -1.10 1.78
N VAL A 123 -3.07 -0.27 1.70
CA VAL A 123 -2.93 0.92 2.54
C VAL A 123 -4.10 1.89 2.35
N LEU A 124 -4.47 2.22 1.12
CA LEU A 124 -5.59 3.15 0.86
C LEU A 124 -6.92 2.61 1.41
N LEU A 125 -7.19 1.32 1.21
CA LEU A 125 -8.38 0.66 1.77
C LEU A 125 -8.37 0.66 3.31
N SER A 126 -7.22 0.46 3.94
CA SER A 126 -7.12 0.54 5.40
C SER A 126 -7.35 1.96 5.92
N VAL A 127 -6.89 2.99 5.21
CA VAL A 127 -7.07 4.40 5.61
C VAL A 127 -8.54 4.82 5.55
N ILE A 128 -9.29 4.43 4.51
CA ILE A 128 -10.71 4.79 4.44
C ILE A 128 -11.52 4.10 5.54
N SER A 129 -11.19 2.84 5.86
CA SER A 129 -11.78 2.13 7.00
C SER A 129 -11.46 2.84 8.31
N LEU A 130 -10.20 3.28 8.51
CA LEU A 130 -9.78 4.00 9.71
C LEU A 130 -10.50 5.35 9.88
N LEU A 131 -10.74 6.08 8.79
CA LEU A 131 -11.47 7.35 8.84
C LEU A 131 -12.92 7.14 9.30
N ASN A 132 -13.55 6.04 8.90
CA ASN A 132 -14.93 5.71 9.28
C ASN A 132 -15.02 5.09 10.68
N GLU A 133 -14.06 4.24 11.03
CA GLU A 133 -13.99 3.52 12.30
C GLU A 133 -12.60 3.74 12.95
N PRO A 134 -12.42 4.86 13.65
CA PRO A 134 -11.17 5.19 14.30
C PRO A 134 -10.79 4.18 15.39
N ASN A 135 -9.50 3.85 15.49
CA ASN A 135 -8.97 3.07 16.60
C ASN A 135 -8.80 3.97 17.83
N THR A 136 -9.65 3.76 18.84
CA THR A 136 -9.64 4.54 20.09
C THR A 136 -8.77 3.94 21.19
N SER A 137 -8.29 2.71 21.04
CA SER A 137 -7.44 2.00 22.00
C SER A 137 -6.00 2.53 22.00
N SER A 138 -5.51 2.96 20.83
CA SER A 138 -4.19 3.59 20.68
C SER A 138 -4.28 4.83 19.78
N PRO A 139 -4.84 5.94 20.29
CA PRO A 139 -5.05 7.14 19.50
C PRO A 139 -3.75 7.94 19.36
N ALA A 140 -3.57 8.53 18.18
CA ALA A 140 -2.55 9.55 17.93
C ALA A 140 -2.96 10.92 18.52
N ASN A 141 -4.27 11.21 18.48
CA ASN A 141 -4.87 12.40 19.07
C ASN A 141 -5.87 11.98 20.15
N VAL A 142 -5.46 12.16 21.42
CA VAL A 142 -6.23 11.75 22.59
C VAL A 142 -7.54 12.53 22.71
N ASP A 143 -7.52 13.84 22.44
CA ASP A 143 -8.70 14.69 22.55
C ASP A 143 -9.75 14.34 21.50
N ALA A 144 -9.33 14.14 20.25
CA ALA A 144 -10.20 13.66 19.18
C ALA A 144 -10.79 12.28 19.52
N SER A 145 -10.00 11.39 20.12
CA SER A 145 -10.45 10.05 20.55
C SER A 145 -11.50 10.12 21.67
N VAL A 146 -11.30 10.97 22.69
CA VAL A 146 -12.28 11.21 23.76
C VAL A 146 -13.59 11.74 23.18
N MET A 147 -13.51 12.71 22.28
CA MET A 147 -14.68 13.33 21.64
C MET A 147 -15.43 12.32 20.76
N TYR A 148 -14.71 11.49 20.00
CA TYR A 148 -15.29 10.44 19.18
C TYR A 148 -16.02 9.38 20.03
N ARG A 149 -15.43 8.94 21.16
CA ARG A 149 -16.11 8.01 22.07
C ARG A 149 -17.41 8.60 22.62
N LYS A 150 -17.41 9.89 23.02
CA LYS A 150 -18.63 10.56 23.46
C LYS A 150 -19.70 10.62 22.38
N TYR A 151 -19.31 10.88 21.14
CA TYR A 151 -20.21 10.83 19.99
C TYR A 151 -20.80 9.43 19.80
N LYS A 152 -19.97 8.38 19.85
CA LYS A 152 -20.41 7.01 19.59
C LYS A 152 -21.27 6.42 20.71
N ASP A 153 -20.90 6.67 21.96
CA ASP A 153 -21.53 6.05 23.14
C ASP A 153 -22.73 6.85 23.66
N TYR A 154 -22.68 8.18 23.57
CA TYR A 154 -23.69 9.08 24.14
C TYR A 154 -24.39 9.97 23.09
N GLY A 155 -24.00 9.91 21.82
CA GLY A 155 -24.60 10.72 20.76
C GLY A 155 -24.18 12.19 20.78
N ASP A 156 -23.11 12.53 21.50
CA ASP A 156 -22.59 13.91 21.59
C ASP A 156 -22.19 14.46 20.21
N GLN A 157 -22.82 15.55 19.79
CA GLN A 157 -22.64 16.12 18.46
C GLN A 157 -21.38 17.00 18.31
N GLU A 158 -20.60 17.19 19.38
CA GLU A 158 -19.37 18.00 19.32
C GLU A 158 -18.40 17.47 18.26
N TYR A 159 -18.12 16.16 18.26
CA TYR A 159 -17.25 15.53 17.26
C TYR A 159 -17.78 15.74 15.85
N ALA A 160 -19.05 15.42 15.62
CA ALA A 160 -19.68 15.57 14.31
C ALA A 160 -19.66 17.03 13.81
N THR A 161 -19.78 18.00 14.71
CA THR A 161 -19.70 19.43 14.37
C THR A 161 -18.30 19.83 13.91
N VAL A 162 -17.26 19.34 14.59
CA VAL A 162 -15.86 19.58 14.20
C VAL A 162 -15.59 18.96 12.82
N ILE A 163 -16.01 17.71 12.59
CA ILE A 163 -15.80 17.03 11.30
C ILE A 163 -16.56 17.74 10.17
N ARG A 164 -17.82 18.15 10.36
CA ARG A 164 -18.57 18.92 9.35
C ARG A 164 -17.86 20.21 8.96
N LYS A 165 -17.38 20.97 9.95
CA LYS A 165 -16.60 22.20 9.70
C LYS A 165 -15.31 21.92 8.92
N GLN A 166 -14.67 20.79 9.19
CA GLN A 166 -13.49 20.35 8.45
C GLN A 166 -13.83 19.95 7.01
N VAL A 167 -14.93 19.24 6.80
CA VAL A 167 -15.44 18.89 5.45
C VAL A 167 -15.72 20.16 4.64
N ASP A 168 -16.39 21.16 5.22
CA ASP A 168 -16.67 22.42 4.52
C ASP A 168 -15.38 23.15 4.10
N LYS A 169 -14.35 23.18 4.96
CA LYS A 169 -13.04 23.71 4.60
C LYS A 169 -12.39 22.92 3.47
N SER A 170 -12.52 21.61 3.50
CA SER A 170 -11.94 20.72 2.49
C SER A 170 -12.57 20.91 1.09
N LYS A 171 -13.85 21.30 1.03
CA LYS A 171 -14.53 21.65 -0.24
C LYS A 171 -13.95 22.89 -0.90
N GLU A 172 -13.53 23.88 -0.12
CA GLU A 172 -12.85 25.06 -0.66
C GLU A 172 -11.49 24.71 -1.27
N GLU A 173 -10.75 23.77 -0.67
CA GLU A 173 -9.50 23.26 -1.25
C GLU A 173 -9.75 22.48 -2.55
N ALA A 174 -10.82 21.66 -2.60
CA ALA A 174 -11.21 20.99 -3.84
C ALA A 174 -11.49 21.98 -4.97
N ARG A 175 -12.13 23.11 -4.67
CA ARG A 175 -12.40 24.18 -5.64
C ARG A 175 -11.11 24.81 -6.17
N LYS A 176 -10.12 25.05 -5.31
CA LYS A 176 -8.80 25.58 -5.72
C LYS A 176 -8.06 24.62 -6.63
N ASP A 177 -8.16 23.32 -6.36
CA ASP A 177 -7.52 22.27 -7.16
C ASP A 177 -8.32 21.88 -8.41
N ASN A 178 -9.47 22.52 -8.66
CA ASN A 178 -10.43 22.17 -9.73
C ASN A 178 -10.89 20.70 -9.69
N VAL A 179 -11.05 20.15 -8.49
CA VAL A 179 -11.50 18.77 -8.26
C VAL A 179 -13.01 18.74 -8.01
N VAL A 180 -13.72 17.95 -8.81
CA VAL A 180 -15.15 17.66 -8.59
C VAL A 180 -15.29 16.54 -7.56
N VAL A 181 -15.82 16.88 -6.39
CA VAL A 181 -16.08 15.96 -5.28
C VAL A 181 -17.37 15.17 -5.54
N PRO A 182 -17.35 13.83 -5.49
CA PRO A 182 -18.57 13.03 -5.61
C PRO A 182 -19.46 13.22 -4.38
N GLU A 183 -20.75 13.48 -4.59
CA GLU A 183 -21.72 13.65 -3.50
C GLU A 183 -22.71 12.50 -3.39
N THR A 184 -22.84 11.69 -4.45
CA THR A 184 -23.71 10.51 -4.50
C THR A 184 -22.92 9.21 -4.46
N ILE A 185 -23.58 8.11 -4.07
CA ILE A 185 -23.00 6.75 -4.11
C ILE A 185 -22.58 6.39 -5.53
N ASP A 186 -23.43 6.68 -6.52
CA ASP A 186 -23.15 6.36 -7.91
C ASP A 186 -21.89 7.09 -8.41
N GLU A 187 -21.72 8.38 -8.11
CA GLU A 187 -20.51 9.11 -8.48
C GLU A 187 -19.25 8.60 -7.76
N TYR A 188 -19.40 8.18 -6.50
CA TYR A 188 -18.32 7.66 -5.69
C TYR A 188 -17.77 6.34 -6.25
N VAL A 189 -18.66 5.46 -6.71
CA VAL A 189 -18.37 4.13 -7.25
C VAL A 189 -18.00 4.19 -8.75
N VAL A 190 -18.62 5.09 -9.54
CA VAL A 190 -18.42 5.15 -11.00
C VAL A 190 -17.04 5.68 -11.40
N LYS A 191 -16.40 6.56 -10.61
CA LYS A 191 -14.98 6.92 -10.85
C LYS A 191 -14.00 5.73 -10.77
N ALA A 192 -14.44 4.58 -10.25
CA ALA A 192 -13.65 3.34 -10.23
C ALA A 192 -13.97 2.37 -11.37
N LYS A 193 -15.01 2.61 -12.19
CA LYS A 193 -15.28 1.74 -13.34
C LYS A 193 -14.31 2.08 -14.48
N PRO A 194 -13.49 1.13 -14.95
CA PRO A 194 -12.69 1.35 -16.15
C PRO A 194 -13.65 1.63 -17.31
N LYS A 195 -13.25 2.52 -18.22
CA LYS A 195 -13.95 2.68 -19.49
C LYS A 195 -13.87 1.33 -20.22
N LEU A 196 -14.97 0.57 -20.24
CA LEU A 196 -15.14 -0.49 -21.23
C LEU A 196 -15.27 0.23 -22.58
N GLY A 197 -14.15 0.38 -23.27
CA GLY A 197 -14.10 0.85 -24.65
C GLY A 197 -14.62 -0.24 -25.58
N ASN A 198 -15.50 0.17 -26.49
CA ASN A 198 -16.09 -0.60 -27.57
C ASN A 198 -15.15 -1.59 -28.26
N GLU A 199 -15.75 -2.71 -28.66
CA GLU A 199 -15.21 -3.66 -29.63
C GLU A 199 -14.59 -2.96 -30.85
N SER A 200 -13.29 -3.11 -30.99
CA SER A 200 -12.56 -3.08 -32.25
C SER A 200 -11.41 -4.06 -32.06
N ASN A 201 -11.40 -5.11 -32.87
CA ASN A 201 -10.36 -6.14 -32.92
C ASN A 201 -8.97 -5.50 -33.01
N ASP A 202 -8.21 -5.53 -31.91
CA ASP A 202 -6.75 -5.51 -31.94
C ASP A 202 -6.29 -6.68 -31.07
N VAL A 203 -5.94 -7.77 -31.75
CA VAL A 203 -5.24 -8.93 -31.21
C VAL A 203 -3.91 -8.42 -30.66
N ILE A 204 -3.74 -8.42 -29.34
CA ILE A 204 -2.44 -8.18 -28.72
C ILE A 204 -1.71 -9.52 -28.69
N ASP A 205 -0.69 -9.58 -29.52
CA ASP A 205 0.35 -10.59 -29.63
C ASP A 205 1.00 -10.81 -28.25
N LEU A 206 0.74 -11.98 -27.67
CA LEU A 206 1.37 -12.48 -26.46
C LEU A 206 2.19 -13.69 -26.87
N ASP A 207 3.33 -13.44 -27.49
CA ASP A 207 4.39 -14.44 -27.66
C ASP A 207 5.76 -13.78 -27.49
N GLU A 208 6.69 -14.59 -27.00
CA GLU A 208 8.12 -14.33 -26.83
C GLU A 208 8.54 -13.45 -25.65
N ASP A 209 8.72 -14.09 -24.50
CA ASP A 209 9.89 -13.95 -23.62
C ASP A 209 9.91 -15.14 -22.62
N TYR A 210 9.78 -16.37 -23.16
CA TYR A 210 9.95 -17.61 -22.39
C TYR A 210 11.45 -17.94 -22.34
N TYR A 211 11.96 -18.06 -21.12
CA TYR A 211 13.34 -18.33 -20.76
C TYR A 211 14.01 -19.39 -21.63
N ASP A 212 15.00 -18.97 -22.41
CA ASP A 212 15.98 -19.82 -23.08
C ASP A 212 17.09 -20.16 -22.06
N TYR A 213 16.98 -21.35 -21.45
CA TYR A 213 18.12 -21.98 -20.81
C TYR A 213 18.81 -22.80 -21.90
N GLU A 214 19.87 -22.26 -22.50
CA GLU A 214 20.74 -23.06 -23.35
C GLU A 214 21.37 -24.17 -22.50
N ASP A 215 20.98 -25.40 -22.83
CA ASP A 215 21.55 -26.66 -22.38
C ASP A 215 22.85 -26.86 -23.15
N ASP A 216 23.99 -26.72 -22.48
CA ASP A 216 25.31 -27.00 -23.04
C ASP A 216 25.59 -28.50 -22.87
N ASP A 217 25.06 -29.30 -23.81
CA ASP A 217 25.44 -30.69 -24.02
C ASP A 217 26.91 -30.76 -24.42
N THR A 218 27.77 -31.09 -23.45
CA THR A 218 29.12 -31.62 -23.73
C THR A 218 29.10 -33.13 -23.55
N ASP A 219 28.93 -33.83 -24.67
CA ASP A 219 29.25 -35.25 -24.81
C ASP A 219 30.76 -35.47 -24.65
N GLU A 220 31.18 -36.22 -23.63
CA GLU A 220 32.45 -36.95 -23.70
C GLU A 220 32.25 -38.38 -23.18
N GLU A 221 32.16 -39.30 -24.14
CA GLU A 221 32.13 -40.75 -23.99
C GLU A 221 33.39 -41.28 -23.29
N GLY A 222 33.19 -42.21 -22.36
CA GLY A 222 34.25 -42.93 -21.66
C GLY A 222 33.78 -44.26 -21.09
N ASP A 223 33.50 -45.22 -21.97
CA ASP A 223 33.41 -46.65 -21.69
C ASP A 223 34.73 -47.18 -21.11
N TYR A 224 34.70 -47.81 -19.94
CA TYR A 224 35.34 -49.11 -19.65
C TYR A 224 34.72 -49.72 -18.38
N GLY A 225 34.06 -50.86 -18.55
CA GLY A 225 33.48 -51.65 -17.47
C GLY A 225 34.47 -52.47 -16.64
N GLY A 226 33.91 -53.25 -15.71
CA GLY A 226 34.60 -54.34 -15.03
C GLY A 226 34.35 -54.39 -13.52
N ASP A 227 33.26 -55.06 -13.16
CA ASP A 227 33.15 -56.12 -12.15
C ASP A 227 33.76 -55.96 -10.74
N ASP A 228 32.87 -56.28 -9.79
CA ASP A 228 33.06 -57.27 -8.73
C ASP A 228 33.35 -56.83 -7.27
N GLU A 229 32.48 -57.41 -6.45
CA GLU A 229 32.62 -57.92 -5.07
C GLU A 229 32.09 -57.09 -3.89
N GLU A 230 31.09 -57.73 -3.28
CA GLU A 230 30.54 -57.58 -1.94
C GLU A 230 31.64 -57.56 -0.87
N ASP A 231 31.48 -56.76 0.19
CA ASP A 231 31.79 -57.28 1.54
C ASP A 231 30.98 -56.58 2.63
N SER A 232 30.26 -57.42 3.36
CA SER A 232 29.62 -57.20 4.64
C SER A 232 30.61 -56.90 5.76
N GLY A 233 30.33 -55.91 6.60
CA GLY A 233 31.13 -55.65 7.81
C GLY A 233 30.33 -55.03 8.95
N GLN A 234 29.69 -55.89 9.74
CA GLN A 234 29.14 -55.60 11.07
C GLN A 234 30.25 -55.49 12.13
N GLY A 235 29.99 -54.71 13.18
CA GLY A 235 30.72 -54.67 14.45
C GLY A 235 30.50 -53.31 15.14
N ASP A 236 29.65 -53.20 16.17
CA ASP A 236 29.97 -53.48 17.60
C ASP A 236 31.05 -52.52 18.13
N ASP A 237 31.07 -51.93 19.31
CA ASP A 237 30.23 -51.81 20.50
C ASP A 237 30.98 -50.78 21.39
N GLU A 238 30.29 -50.19 22.37
CA GLU A 238 30.78 -49.61 23.63
C GLU A 238 32.07 -48.74 23.69
N SER A 239 31.91 -47.48 24.15
CA SER A 239 32.36 -47.01 25.48
C SER A 239 31.80 -45.62 25.81
#